data_AF-A0A970SMN0-F1
#
_entry.id   AF-A0A970SMN0-F1
#
_cell.length_a   1.000
_cell.length_b   1.000
_cell.length_c   1.000
_cell.angle_alpha   90.00
_cell.angle_beta   90.00
_cell.angle_gamma   90.00
#
_symmetry.space_group_name_H-M   'P 1'
#
loop_
_entity.id
_entity.type
_entity.pdbx_description
1 polymer ?
#
loop_
_entity_poly.entity_id
_entity_poly.type
_entity_poly.pdbx_seq_one_letter_code
_entity_poly.pdbx_strand_id
1 'polypeptide(L)'
;MQYSKDTVDGLLLKTLVILVCVAGLSLICAVWKQIGSNGSATYMGTISNQENKHVSQTALEAQPEVMEPNEKIPETTALKPSDLPDAPTPVASTQADVSVSGRPIDVITFGKGKRTVLVMAGVHGDESSGVETVRRLVSLLRDFNEADFSQRIVVMPVVNPDGYAAGTRQNAHRVDINRNFPEKNFGKGAKSGRYYGGPKPASEPETKAIMRVVDNYKPELIISLHAPLGCVNISGPSHETGKRISRLTGLPLKEDIGYPTPGSMGNYYGVERNVQVITLELPNQRGCSQRCVTALLDALSLPFKSAKSSVDTKKIDVTQKQGGAGRK
;
A
#
# COMPACT_ATOMS: atom_id res chain seq x y z
N MET A 1 40.57 -21.91 -54.30
CA MET A 1 40.25 -21.47 -52.92
C MET A 1 40.24 -19.96 -52.90
N GLN A 2 39.06 -19.34 -52.88
CA GLN A 2 38.88 -17.89 -52.82
C GLN A 2 38.08 -17.61 -51.55
N TYR A 3 38.75 -17.08 -50.52
CA TYR A 3 38.08 -16.54 -49.34
C TYR A 3 37.56 -15.15 -49.70
N SER A 4 36.25 -14.94 -49.53
CA SER A 4 35.59 -13.65 -49.72
C SER A 4 36.14 -12.61 -48.75
N LYS A 5 36.41 -11.40 -49.27
CA LYS A 5 36.83 -10.20 -48.51
C LYS A 5 35.85 -9.83 -47.38
N ASP A 6 34.60 -10.28 -47.43
CA ASP A 6 33.55 -9.90 -46.48
C ASP A 6 33.75 -10.52 -45.08
N THR A 7 34.62 -11.53 -44.95
CA THR A 7 34.87 -12.20 -43.66
C THR A 7 35.90 -11.45 -42.80
N VAL A 8 36.78 -10.65 -43.43
CA VAL A 8 37.88 -9.95 -42.74
C VAL A 8 37.39 -8.65 -42.10
N ASP A 9 36.45 -7.96 -42.75
CA ASP A 9 35.89 -6.69 -42.26
C ASP A 9 34.94 -6.89 -41.06
N GLY A 10 34.23 -8.02 -41.01
CA GLY A 10 33.36 -8.37 -39.88
C GLY A 10 34.10 -8.72 -38.58
N LEU A 11 35.35 -9.17 -38.67
CA LEU A 11 36.18 -9.51 -37.51
C LEU A 11 36.88 -8.27 -36.93
N LEU A 12 37.30 -7.34 -37.80
CA LEU A 12 37.86 -6.04 -37.39
C LEU A 12 36.83 -5.17 -36.69
N LEU A 13 35.58 -5.14 -37.17
CA LEU A 13 34.51 -4.34 -36.56
C LEU A 13 34.09 -4.88 -35.18
N LYS A 14 34.06 -6.20 -34.98
CA LYS A 14 33.75 -6.81 -33.67
C LYS A 14 34.86 -6.59 -32.64
N THR A 15 36.11 -6.57 -33.08
CA THR A 15 37.27 -6.33 -32.19
C THR A 15 37.35 -4.87 -31.75
N LEU A 16 36.98 -3.92 -32.63
CA LEU A 16 36.94 -2.49 -32.30
C LEU A 16 35.83 -2.14 -31.30
N VAL A 17 34.65 -2.77 -31.40
CA VAL A 17 33.52 -2.56 -30.46
C VAL A 17 33.85 -3.10 -29.06
N ILE A 18 34.57 -4.22 -28.95
CA ILE A 18 35.00 -4.77 -27.66
C ILE A 18 36.06 -3.88 -26.98
N LEU A 19 36.98 -3.29 -27.75
CA LEU A 19 37.98 -2.35 -27.21
C LEU A 19 37.36 -1.05 -26.68
N VAL A 20 36.31 -0.53 -27.32
CA VAL A 20 35.58 0.66 -26.85
C VAL A 20 34.80 0.37 -25.56
N CYS A 21 34.25 -0.85 -25.39
CA CYS A 21 33.56 -1.25 -24.17
C CYS A 21 34.51 -1.43 -22.96
N VAL A 22 35.72 -1.94 -23.17
CA VAL A 22 36.71 -2.15 -22.08
C VAL A 22 37.36 -0.83 -21.63
N ALA A 23 37.55 0.14 -22.54
CA ALA A 23 38.04 1.47 -22.21
C ALA A 23 37.00 2.32 -21.43
N GLY A 24 35.71 2.18 -21.75
CA GLY A 24 34.62 2.91 -21.07
C GLY A 24 34.39 2.50 -19.60
N LEU A 25 34.64 1.23 -19.25
CA LEU A 25 34.53 0.71 -17.88
C LEU A 25 35.68 1.18 -16.97
N SER A 26 36.84 1.52 -17.54
CA SER A 26 38.01 1.97 -16.77
C SER A 26 37.91 3.45 -16.34
N LEU A 27 37.15 4.27 -17.06
CA LEU A 27 36.96 5.69 -16.71
C LEU A 27 35.95 5.88 -15.55
N ILE A 28 34.97 4.97 -15.40
CA ILE A 28 33.94 5.06 -14.35
C ILE A 28 34.50 4.69 -12.96
N CYS A 29 35.49 3.80 -12.89
CA CYS A 29 36.17 3.47 -11.63
C CYS A 29 37.10 4.58 -11.13
N ALA A 30 37.66 5.42 -12.03
CA ALA A 30 38.53 6.52 -11.64
C ALA A 30 37.76 7.69 -11.00
N VAL A 31 36.52 7.93 -11.42
CA VAL A 31 35.68 9.02 -10.89
C VAL A 31 35.12 8.70 -9.49
N TRP A 32 34.93 7.43 -9.15
CA TRP A 32 34.48 7.02 -7.80
C TRP A 32 35.58 7.04 -6.74
N LYS A 33 36.85 7.05 -7.13
CA LYS A 33 37.98 7.05 -6.18
C LYS A 33 38.38 8.44 -5.68
N GLN A 34 37.79 9.51 -6.22
CA GLN A 34 38.16 10.90 -5.91
C GLN A 34 37.09 11.71 -5.16
N ILE A 35 35.90 11.14 -4.92
CA ILE A 35 34.81 11.79 -4.14
C ILE A 35 34.72 11.24 -2.70
N GLY A 36 35.48 10.19 -2.36
CA GLY A 36 35.41 9.48 -1.07
C GLY A 36 36.49 9.82 -0.04
N SER A 37 37.17 10.96 -0.13
CA SER A 37 38.18 11.35 0.87
C SER A 37 38.00 12.80 1.30
N ASN A 38 37.25 13.02 2.38
CA ASN A 38 37.49 14.04 3.40
C ASN A 38 36.51 13.83 4.57
N GLY A 39 37.00 13.27 5.68
CA GLY A 39 36.25 13.09 6.91
C GLY A 39 36.74 11.94 7.79
N SER A 40 37.97 12.05 8.32
CA SER A 40 38.42 11.35 9.54
C SER A 40 37.73 12.00 10.78
N ALA A 41 37.59 11.40 11.96
CA ALA A 41 38.37 10.36 12.61
C ALA A 41 37.61 9.72 13.82
N THR A 42 37.88 8.42 14.03
CA THR A 42 38.06 7.68 15.31
C THR A 42 37.07 7.82 16.49
N TYR A 43 36.45 6.69 16.87
CA TYR A 43 36.76 6.01 18.15
C TYR A 43 36.40 4.51 18.06
N MET A 44 37.40 3.65 18.27
CA MET A 44 37.27 2.19 18.41
C MET A 44 36.93 1.85 19.87
N GLY A 45 36.04 0.88 20.07
CA GLY A 45 35.75 0.34 21.40
C GLY A 45 34.82 -0.86 21.33
N THR A 46 35.41 -2.04 21.21
CA THR A 46 34.77 -3.35 21.41
C THR A 46 34.17 -3.47 22.82
N ILE A 47 32.93 -3.95 22.94
CA ILE A 47 32.39 -4.41 24.23
C ILE A 47 32.03 -5.89 24.12
N SER A 48 32.83 -6.68 24.84
CA SER A 48 32.57 -8.06 25.23
C SER A 48 31.67 -8.10 26.46
N ASN A 49 30.82 -9.13 26.52
CA ASN A 49 30.12 -9.56 27.73
C ASN A 49 31.07 -9.77 28.91
N GLN A 50 30.69 -9.31 30.11
CA GLN A 50 30.89 -10.07 31.35
C GLN A 50 30.04 -9.54 32.51
N GLU A 51 29.56 -10.49 33.31
CA GLU A 51 28.75 -10.36 34.50
C GLU A 51 29.51 -9.82 35.74
N ASN A 52 28.69 -9.44 36.72
CA ASN A 52 28.83 -9.56 38.18
C ASN A 52 29.31 -8.36 39.03
N LYS A 53 28.39 -8.00 39.94
CA LYS A 53 28.54 -7.68 41.38
C LYS A 53 29.46 -6.50 41.77
N HIS A 54 28.85 -5.45 42.33
CA HIS A 54 28.98 -5.18 43.77
C HIS A 54 27.98 -4.14 44.30
N VAL A 55 27.67 -4.34 45.58
CA VAL A 55 26.77 -3.62 46.47
C VAL A 55 27.44 -2.34 46.97
N SER A 56 26.68 -1.26 47.17
CA SER A 56 26.87 -0.41 48.36
C SER A 56 25.60 0.37 48.72
N GLN A 57 25.36 0.41 50.01
CA GLN A 57 24.22 0.94 50.75
C GLN A 57 24.21 2.47 50.79
N THR A 58 23.01 3.05 50.82
CA THR A 58 22.62 4.12 51.75
C THR A 58 21.10 4.07 51.94
N ALA A 59 20.66 3.51 53.06
CA ALA A 59 19.28 3.58 53.53
C ALA A 59 19.19 4.69 54.58
N LEU A 60 18.35 5.69 54.33
CA LEU A 60 17.93 6.68 55.32
C LEU A 60 16.62 6.20 55.93
N GLU A 61 16.61 6.15 57.26
CA GLU A 61 15.51 5.76 58.13
C GLU A 61 14.34 6.76 58.03
N ALA A 62 13.12 6.24 57.88
CA ALA A 62 11.90 6.96 58.19
C ALA A 62 10.95 6.01 58.95
N GLN A 63 10.54 6.43 60.14
CA GLN A 63 9.62 5.71 61.01
C GLN A 63 8.20 5.69 60.41
N PRO A 64 7.39 4.65 60.67
CA PRO A 64 5.98 4.64 60.29
C PRO A 64 5.15 5.42 61.32
N GLU A 65 4.50 6.47 60.85
CA GLU A 65 3.48 7.20 61.61
C GLU A 65 2.17 6.40 61.58
N VAL A 66 1.63 6.08 62.75
CA VAL A 66 0.37 5.35 62.92
C VAL A 66 -0.78 6.33 62.69
N MET A 67 -1.55 6.14 61.62
CA MET A 67 -2.80 6.88 61.39
C MET A 67 -4.02 6.08 61.85
N GLU A 68 -4.81 6.72 62.71
CA GLU A 68 -6.10 6.25 63.25
C GLU A 68 -7.18 6.10 62.14
N PRO A 69 -8.12 5.14 62.26
CA PRO A 69 -9.13 4.91 61.23
C PRO A 69 -10.43 5.64 61.55
N ASN A 70 -10.67 6.82 60.96
CA ASN A 70 -12.05 7.29 60.77
C ASN A 70 -12.18 8.46 59.79
N GLU A 71 -12.40 8.18 58.50
CA GLU A 71 -13.28 9.03 57.69
C GLU A 71 -13.93 8.18 56.60
N LYS A 72 -15.27 8.20 56.54
CA LYS A 72 -16.07 7.40 55.61
C LYS A 72 -15.77 7.81 54.18
N ILE A 73 -15.20 6.89 53.40
CA ILE A 73 -15.16 7.00 51.93
C ILE A 73 -16.61 6.96 51.43
N PRO A 74 -17.09 7.94 50.65
CA PRO A 74 -18.42 7.85 50.07
C PRO A 74 -18.46 6.64 49.13
N GLU A 75 -19.44 5.78 49.37
CA GLU A 75 -19.74 4.61 48.58
C GLU A 75 -19.94 5.05 47.12
N THR A 76 -18.96 4.77 46.27
CA THR A 76 -19.09 4.99 44.84
C THR A 76 -20.11 3.98 44.34
N THR A 77 -21.33 4.44 44.08
CA THR A 77 -22.35 3.66 43.39
C THR A 77 -21.75 3.14 42.08
N ALA A 78 -21.42 1.86 42.04
CA ALA A 78 -20.97 1.18 40.84
C ALA A 78 -22.08 1.31 39.78
N LEU A 79 -21.74 1.88 38.63
CA LEU A 79 -22.64 1.96 37.48
C LEU A 79 -23.11 0.55 37.12
N LYS A 80 -24.40 0.36 36.90
CA LYS A 80 -24.92 -0.94 36.49
C LYS A 80 -24.40 -1.23 35.07
N PRO A 81 -24.20 -2.51 34.68
CA PRO A 81 -23.83 -2.86 33.31
C PRO A 81 -24.79 -2.31 32.24
N SER A 82 -26.03 -1.98 32.61
CA SER A 82 -27.05 -1.34 31.77
C SER A 82 -26.83 0.17 31.52
N ASP A 83 -25.92 0.81 32.27
CA ASP A 83 -25.63 2.24 32.19
C ASP A 83 -24.38 2.52 31.35
N LEU A 84 -23.69 1.47 30.88
CA LEU A 84 -22.63 1.59 29.90
C LEU A 84 -23.29 1.86 28.53
N PRO A 85 -22.88 2.91 27.80
CA PRO A 85 -23.34 3.07 26.43
C PRO A 85 -23.00 1.80 25.64
N ASP A 86 -23.94 1.32 24.82
CA ASP A 86 -23.70 0.19 23.93
C ASP A 86 -22.35 0.38 23.25
N ALA A 87 -21.49 -0.65 23.32
CA ALA A 87 -20.22 -0.61 22.61
C ALA A 87 -20.53 -0.28 21.14
N PRO A 88 -19.90 0.76 20.56
CA PRO A 88 -20.23 1.19 19.21
C PRO A 88 -20.10 -0.01 18.28
N THR A 89 -21.17 -0.31 17.55
CA THR A 89 -21.16 -1.41 16.58
C THR A 89 -19.97 -1.19 15.64
N PRO A 90 -19.11 -2.20 15.42
CA PRO A 90 -17.96 -2.03 14.54
C PRO A 90 -18.43 -1.53 13.17
N VAL A 91 -17.86 -0.39 12.74
CA VAL A 91 -18.11 0.21 11.42
C VAL A 91 -17.65 -0.71 10.28
N ALA A 92 -16.80 -1.69 10.60
CA ALA A 92 -16.28 -2.66 9.65
C ALA A 92 -16.51 -4.10 10.12
N SER A 93 -16.75 -4.99 9.17
CA SER A 93 -16.61 -6.44 9.35
C SER A 93 -15.36 -6.93 8.62
N THR A 94 -14.69 -7.97 9.13
CA THR A 94 -13.48 -8.53 8.51
C THR A 94 -13.61 -10.04 8.40
N GLN A 95 -13.34 -10.55 7.20
CA GLN A 95 -13.17 -11.96 6.88
C GLN A 95 -11.78 -12.15 6.28
N ALA A 96 -11.28 -13.38 6.24
CA ALA A 96 -10.00 -13.67 5.60
C ALA A 96 -10.09 -14.95 4.77
N ASP A 97 -9.54 -14.87 3.56
CA ASP A 97 -9.10 -16.03 2.80
C ASP A 97 -7.62 -16.31 3.11
N VAL A 98 -7.01 -17.30 2.46
CA VAL A 98 -5.61 -17.66 2.68
C VAL A 98 -4.82 -17.72 1.38
N SER A 99 -3.58 -17.25 1.42
CA SER A 99 -2.60 -17.35 0.33
C SER A 99 -2.02 -18.76 0.21
N VAL A 100 -1.18 -18.98 -0.81
CA VAL A 100 -0.39 -20.21 -0.97
C VAL A 100 0.37 -20.59 0.30
N SER A 101 1.01 -19.63 0.96
CA SER A 101 1.80 -19.85 2.18
C SER A 101 0.96 -19.75 3.47
N GLY A 102 -0.37 -19.71 3.36
CA GLY A 102 -1.27 -19.62 4.50
C GLY A 102 -1.36 -18.24 5.17
N ARG A 103 -0.87 -17.17 4.52
CA ARG A 103 -1.05 -15.81 5.03
C ARG A 103 -2.49 -15.35 4.80
N PRO A 104 -3.09 -14.58 5.72
CA PRO A 104 -4.45 -14.10 5.56
C PRO A 104 -4.54 -13.11 4.38
N ILE A 105 -5.62 -13.25 3.61
CA ILE A 105 -6.05 -12.30 2.58
C ILE A 105 -7.31 -11.62 3.12
N ASP A 106 -7.12 -10.46 3.74
CA ASP A 106 -8.22 -9.74 4.41
C ASP A 106 -9.26 -9.22 3.42
N VAL A 107 -10.52 -9.41 3.77
CA VAL A 107 -11.71 -8.83 3.12
C VAL A 107 -12.44 -7.99 4.16
N ILE A 108 -12.39 -6.68 4.01
CA ILE A 108 -12.96 -5.72 4.95
C ILE A 108 -14.20 -5.11 4.32
N THR A 109 -15.35 -5.17 5.00
CA THR A 109 -16.61 -4.60 4.49
C THR A 109 -17.08 -3.44 5.37
N PHE A 110 -17.46 -2.34 4.73
CA PHE A 110 -18.08 -1.15 5.34
C PHE A 110 -19.45 -0.88 4.70
N GLY A 111 -20.42 -0.44 5.50
CA GLY A 111 -21.76 -0.10 5.04
C GLY A 111 -22.59 -1.28 4.53
N LYS A 112 -23.89 -1.05 4.39
CA LYS A 112 -24.89 -2.07 3.99
C LYS A 112 -25.71 -1.70 2.76
N GLY A 113 -25.31 -0.65 2.03
CA GLY A 113 -26.04 -0.17 0.85
C GLY A 113 -26.13 -1.21 -0.28
N LYS A 114 -27.08 -1.00 -1.20
CA LYS A 114 -27.37 -1.95 -2.30
C LYS A 114 -26.24 -2.00 -3.33
N ARG A 115 -25.73 -0.83 -3.72
CA ARG A 115 -24.58 -0.71 -4.58
C ARG A 115 -23.33 -1.20 -3.87
N THR A 116 -22.49 -1.95 -4.56
CA THR A 116 -21.22 -2.45 -4.02
C THR A 116 -20.03 -1.95 -4.84
N VAL A 117 -19.00 -1.43 -4.14
CA VAL A 117 -17.69 -1.10 -4.72
C VAL A 117 -16.62 -1.99 -4.09
N LEU A 118 -15.81 -2.63 -4.92
CA LEU A 118 -14.61 -3.36 -4.50
C LEU A 118 -13.37 -2.49 -4.74
N VAL A 119 -12.58 -2.24 -3.71
CA VAL A 119 -11.26 -1.60 -3.81
C VAL A 119 -10.20 -2.58 -3.38
N MET A 120 -9.13 -2.74 -4.15
CA MET A 120 -8.07 -3.68 -3.78
C MET A 120 -6.69 -3.22 -4.25
N ALA A 121 -5.66 -3.81 -3.64
CA ALA A 121 -4.26 -3.59 -4.00
C ALA A 121 -3.42 -4.83 -3.75
N GLY A 122 -2.15 -4.77 -4.18
CA GLY A 122 -1.18 -5.84 -3.93
C GLY A 122 -1.52 -7.12 -4.68
N VAL A 123 -2.17 -7.03 -5.84
CA VAL A 123 -2.28 -8.17 -6.78
C VAL A 123 -0.89 -8.60 -7.23
N HIS A 124 -0.01 -7.64 -7.48
CA HIS A 124 1.43 -7.86 -7.55
C HIS A 124 2.08 -7.41 -6.24
N GLY A 125 2.93 -8.25 -5.66
CA GLY A 125 3.51 -7.98 -4.35
C GLY A 125 4.61 -6.92 -4.32
N ASP A 126 5.26 -6.64 -5.45
CA ASP A 126 6.30 -5.61 -5.59
C ASP A 126 5.73 -4.18 -5.72
N GLU A 127 4.41 -4.02 -5.78
CA GLU A 127 3.70 -2.75 -5.98
C GLU A 127 3.18 -2.17 -4.64
N SER A 128 4.09 -1.84 -3.72
CA SER A 128 3.76 -1.47 -2.33
C SER A 128 2.97 -0.16 -2.21
N SER A 129 3.12 0.77 -3.15
CA SER A 129 2.42 2.07 -3.13
C SER A 129 0.90 1.92 -3.16
N GLY A 130 0.40 0.96 -3.95
CA GLY A 130 -1.03 0.63 -3.99
C GLY A 130 -1.51 0.11 -2.63
N VAL A 131 -0.74 -0.80 -2.03
CA VAL A 131 -1.04 -1.38 -0.71
C VAL A 131 -1.08 -0.30 0.38
N GLU A 132 -0.07 0.57 0.42
CA GLU A 132 0.01 1.67 1.39
C GLU A 132 -1.17 2.65 1.22
N THR A 133 -1.53 2.96 -0.02
CA THR A 133 -2.68 3.82 -0.36
C THR A 133 -4.01 3.19 0.07
N VAL A 134 -4.24 1.90 -0.18
CA VAL A 134 -5.47 1.22 0.25
C VAL A 134 -5.51 1.04 1.77
N ARG A 135 -4.40 0.74 2.44
CA ARG A 135 -4.35 0.72 3.92
C ARG A 135 -4.68 2.08 4.52
N ARG A 136 -4.19 3.17 3.92
CA ARG A 136 -4.58 4.53 4.32
C ARG A 136 -6.06 4.79 4.12
N LEU A 137 -6.63 4.35 2.99
CA LEU A 137 -8.07 4.41 2.76
C LEU A 137 -8.83 3.66 3.86
N VAL A 138 -8.49 2.40 4.16
CA VAL A 138 -9.13 1.60 5.23
C VAL A 138 -9.08 2.32 6.57
N SER A 139 -7.94 2.92 6.92
CA SER A 139 -7.82 3.71 8.15
C SER A 139 -8.83 4.86 8.18
N LEU A 140 -9.00 5.59 7.08
CA LEU A 140 -9.96 6.69 7.00
C LEU A 140 -11.40 6.19 7.03
N LEU A 141 -11.71 5.07 6.37
CA LEU A 141 -13.05 4.48 6.37
C LEU A 141 -13.52 4.09 7.78
N ARG A 142 -12.60 3.72 8.67
CA ARG A 142 -12.91 3.42 10.08
C ARG A 142 -13.33 4.65 10.90
N ASP A 143 -13.04 5.85 10.43
CA ASP A 143 -13.41 7.11 11.11
C ASP A 143 -14.83 7.61 10.72
N PHE A 144 -15.50 6.93 9.78
CA PHE A 144 -16.88 7.21 9.41
C PHE A 144 -17.86 6.43 10.29
N ASN A 145 -19.10 6.89 10.36
CA ASN A 145 -20.19 6.15 10.97
C ASN A 145 -20.88 5.25 9.94
N GLU A 146 -21.55 4.18 10.37
CA GLU A 146 -22.32 3.30 9.47
C GLU A 146 -23.31 4.09 8.57
N ALA A 147 -23.91 5.16 9.11
CA ALA A 147 -24.85 6.02 8.39
C ALA A 147 -24.20 6.90 7.30
N ASP A 148 -22.87 7.09 7.31
CA ASP A 148 -22.16 7.84 6.28
C ASP A 148 -22.06 7.03 4.96
N PHE A 149 -22.23 5.71 5.01
CA PHE A 149 -22.09 4.83 3.85
C PHE A 149 -23.43 4.64 3.12
N SER A 150 -23.59 5.35 2.00
CA SER A 150 -24.74 5.15 1.08
C SER A 150 -24.68 3.83 0.29
N GLN A 151 -23.51 3.18 0.28
CA GLN A 151 -23.21 1.97 -0.48
C GLN A 151 -22.37 1.00 0.35
N ARG A 152 -22.30 -0.25 -0.09
CA ARG A 152 -21.38 -1.24 0.47
C ARG A 152 -20.01 -1.05 -0.15
N ILE A 153 -18.99 -1.02 0.70
CA ILE A 153 -17.58 -0.93 0.29
C ILE A 153 -16.89 -2.19 0.76
N VAL A 154 -16.30 -2.93 -0.17
CA VAL A 154 -15.49 -4.12 0.11
C VAL A 154 -14.05 -3.78 -0.23
N VAL A 155 -13.12 -4.09 0.68
CA VAL A 155 -11.72 -3.76 0.52
C VAL A 155 -10.85 -5.01 0.71
N MET A 156 -9.95 -5.26 -0.23
CA MET A 156 -8.88 -6.26 -0.13
C MET A 156 -7.51 -5.55 -0.14
N PRO A 157 -6.94 -5.20 1.02
CA PRO A 157 -5.76 -4.33 1.08
C PRO A 157 -4.49 -4.95 0.47
N VAL A 158 -4.34 -6.27 0.59
CA VAL A 158 -3.22 -7.03 0.02
C VAL A 158 -3.74 -8.37 -0.49
N VAL A 159 -3.91 -8.49 -1.80
CA VAL A 159 -4.37 -9.74 -2.45
C VAL A 159 -3.28 -10.81 -2.41
N ASN A 160 -2.02 -10.44 -2.67
CA ASN A 160 -0.87 -11.33 -2.71
C ASN A 160 0.06 -11.07 -1.51
N PRO A 161 -0.33 -11.49 -0.29
CA PRO A 161 0.49 -11.24 0.90
C PRO A 161 1.83 -11.97 0.85
N ASP A 162 1.92 -13.08 0.12
CA ASP A 162 3.16 -13.83 -0.09
C ASP A 162 4.16 -13.05 -0.95
N GLY A 163 3.70 -12.60 -2.12
CA GLY A 163 4.51 -11.75 -3.00
C GLY A 163 4.89 -10.44 -2.32
N TYR A 164 3.98 -9.84 -1.55
CA TYR A 164 4.23 -8.61 -0.81
C TYR A 164 5.33 -8.78 0.23
N ALA A 165 5.26 -9.84 1.04
CA ALA A 165 6.30 -10.16 2.01
C ALA A 165 7.66 -10.44 1.34
N ALA A 166 7.66 -11.04 0.16
CA ALA A 166 8.88 -11.34 -0.61
C ALA A 166 9.38 -10.17 -1.48
N GLY A 167 8.61 -9.08 -1.62
CA GLY A 167 8.91 -8.00 -2.57
C GLY A 167 8.93 -8.46 -4.03
N THR A 168 8.05 -9.40 -4.39
CA THR A 168 7.99 -9.98 -5.74
C THR A 168 6.63 -9.75 -6.39
N ARG A 169 6.63 -9.61 -7.71
CA ARG A 169 5.39 -9.49 -8.51
C ARG A 169 4.46 -10.67 -8.33
N GLN A 170 5.02 -11.87 -8.37
CA GLN A 170 4.28 -13.12 -8.43
C GLN A 170 3.93 -13.61 -7.02
N ASN A 171 3.01 -14.58 -6.91
CA ASN A 171 2.75 -15.25 -5.63
C ASN A 171 3.85 -16.28 -5.31
N ALA A 172 3.69 -17.03 -4.21
CA ALA A 172 4.67 -18.03 -3.78
C ALA A 172 4.87 -19.19 -4.78
N HIS A 173 3.90 -19.45 -5.67
CA HIS A 173 4.05 -20.41 -6.78
C HIS A 173 4.72 -19.82 -8.02
N ARG A 174 5.17 -18.56 -7.98
CA ARG A 174 5.69 -17.82 -9.14
C ARG A 174 4.65 -17.69 -10.25
N VAL A 175 3.40 -17.44 -9.88
CA VAL A 175 2.31 -17.11 -10.80
C VAL A 175 1.99 -15.62 -10.71
N ASP A 176 1.86 -14.97 -11.86
CA ASP A 176 1.28 -13.63 -11.98
C ASP A 176 -0.25 -13.76 -11.83
N ILE A 177 -0.78 -13.32 -10.69
CA ILE A 177 -2.21 -13.38 -10.36
C ILE A 177 -3.04 -12.64 -11.43
N ASN A 178 -2.52 -11.53 -11.98
CA ASN A 178 -3.18 -10.77 -13.04
C ASN A 178 -2.95 -11.36 -14.44
N ARG A 179 -2.55 -12.64 -14.51
CA ARG A 179 -2.57 -13.49 -15.71
C ARG A 179 -3.27 -14.83 -15.44
N ASN A 180 -3.82 -15.03 -14.23
CA ASN A 180 -4.41 -16.30 -13.78
C ASN A 180 -5.94 -16.35 -13.88
N PHE A 181 -6.63 -15.29 -14.31
CA PHE A 181 -8.09 -15.29 -14.37
C PHE A 181 -8.65 -16.20 -15.50
N PRO A 182 -9.88 -16.74 -15.37
CA PRO A 182 -10.54 -17.60 -16.37
C PRO A 182 -11.05 -16.84 -17.61
N GLU A 183 -10.24 -15.95 -18.14
CA GLU A 183 -10.48 -15.22 -19.38
C GLU A 183 -10.31 -16.15 -20.59
N LYS A 184 -11.07 -15.92 -21.66
CA LYS A 184 -11.13 -16.75 -22.86
C LYS A 184 -9.78 -16.91 -23.55
N ASN A 185 -8.90 -15.92 -23.47
CA ASN A 185 -7.54 -15.98 -23.98
C ASN A 185 -6.52 -16.45 -22.94
N PHE A 186 -6.93 -16.98 -21.78
CA PHE A 186 -6.02 -17.61 -20.82
C PHE A 186 -5.07 -18.58 -21.53
N GLY A 187 -3.79 -18.54 -21.14
CA GLY A 187 -2.76 -19.39 -21.74
C GLY A 187 -2.23 -18.91 -23.10
N LYS A 188 -2.81 -17.87 -23.73
CA LYS A 188 -2.17 -17.19 -24.88
C LYS A 188 -1.04 -16.24 -24.48
N GLY A 189 -0.84 -16.03 -23.18
CA GLY A 189 0.26 -15.25 -22.61
C GLY A 189 1.55 -16.05 -22.42
N ALA A 190 2.40 -15.56 -21.52
CA ALA A 190 3.69 -16.19 -21.23
C ALA A 190 3.52 -17.58 -20.61
N LYS A 191 4.38 -18.52 -21.03
CA LYS A 191 4.43 -19.89 -20.50
C LYS A 191 5.35 -20.06 -19.28
N SER A 192 6.14 -19.03 -18.97
CA SER A 192 7.09 -18.98 -17.85
C SER A 192 7.49 -17.52 -17.56
N GLY A 193 8.24 -17.30 -16.48
CA GLY A 193 8.81 -16.00 -16.15
C GLY A 193 7.79 -15.02 -15.57
N ARG A 194 8.09 -13.71 -15.65
CA ARG A 194 7.39 -12.61 -14.95
C ARG A 194 5.87 -12.59 -15.15
N TYR A 195 5.40 -12.98 -16.33
CA TYR A 195 3.98 -12.93 -16.72
C TYR A 195 3.34 -14.33 -16.81
N TYR A 196 3.95 -15.34 -16.20
CA TYR A 196 3.40 -16.69 -16.19
C TYR A 196 2.07 -16.73 -15.43
N GLY A 197 1.00 -17.09 -16.13
CA GLY A 197 -0.36 -17.14 -15.59
C GLY A 197 -0.72 -18.43 -14.86
N GLY A 198 0.22 -19.33 -14.59
CA GLY A 198 -0.05 -20.60 -13.90
C GLY A 198 -0.48 -21.74 -14.84
N PRO A 199 -0.66 -22.95 -14.27
CA PRO A 199 -0.89 -24.17 -15.05
C PRO A 199 -2.29 -24.27 -15.67
N LYS A 200 -3.29 -23.59 -15.09
CA LYS A 200 -4.68 -23.56 -15.55
C LYS A 200 -5.37 -22.29 -15.03
N PRO A 201 -6.48 -21.83 -15.63
CA PRO A 201 -7.17 -20.66 -15.13
C PRO A 201 -7.67 -20.87 -13.70
N ALA A 202 -7.60 -19.81 -12.90
CA ALA A 202 -7.91 -19.80 -11.47
C ALA A 202 -7.23 -20.95 -10.71
N SER A 203 -5.96 -21.23 -11.03
CA SER A 203 -5.17 -22.21 -10.28
C SER A 203 -4.84 -21.71 -8.88
N GLU A 204 -4.63 -20.40 -8.72
CA GLU A 204 -4.06 -19.82 -7.50
C GLU A 204 -5.14 -19.50 -6.44
N PRO A 205 -4.83 -19.70 -5.15
CA PRO A 205 -5.76 -19.37 -4.07
C PRO A 205 -6.06 -17.87 -4.01
N GLU A 206 -5.10 -16.99 -4.31
CA GLU A 206 -5.30 -15.54 -4.34
C GLU A 206 -6.30 -15.12 -5.44
N THR A 207 -6.20 -15.71 -6.63
CA THR A 207 -7.17 -15.49 -7.72
C THR A 207 -8.56 -15.95 -7.31
N LYS A 208 -8.66 -17.12 -6.67
CA LYS A 208 -9.94 -17.63 -6.16
C LYS A 208 -10.54 -16.76 -5.05
N ALA A 209 -9.71 -16.13 -4.21
CA ALA A 209 -10.16 -15.21 -3.19
C ALA A 209 -10.85 -13.99 -3.81
N ILE A 210 -10.23 -13.37 -4.83
CA ILE A 210 -10.88 -12.28 -5.60
C ILE A 210 -12.20 -12.77 -6.21
N MET A 211 -12.20 -13.96 -6.84
CA MET A 211 -13.42 -14.50 -7.46
C MET A 211 -14.54 -14.71 -6.45
N ARG A 212 -14.26 -15.30 -5.27
CA ARG A 212 -15.24 -15.45 -4.19
C ARG A 212 -15.80 -14.10 -3.75
N VAL A 213 -14.95 -13.09 -3.59
CA VAL A 213 -15.40 -11.74 -3.22
C VAL A 213 -16.32 -11.16 -4.30
N VAL A 214 -15.95 -11.27 -5.57
CA VAL A 214 -16.80 -10.77 -6.68
C VAL A 214 -18.12 -11.55 -6.76
N ASP A 215 -18.10 -12.87 -6.61
CA ASP A 215 -19.31 -13.71 -6.67
C ASP A 215 -20.27 -13.43 -5.50
N ASN A 216 -19.72 -13.27 -4.28
CA ASN A 216 -20.51 -13.03 -3.06
C ASN A 216 -21.09 -11.62 -3.00
N TYR A 217 -20.30 -10.62 -3.40
CA TYR A 217 -20.67 -9.22 -3.21
C TYR A 217 -21.17 -8.51 -4.48
N LYS A 218 -20.94 -9.10 -5.66
CA LYS A 218 -21.40 -8.60 -6.98
C LYS A 218 -21.12 -7.10 -7.17
N PRO A 219 -19.85 -6.66 -7.05
CA PRO A 219 -19.50 -5.24 -7.18
C PRO A 219 -19.89 -4.69 -8.55
N GLU A 220 -20.51 -3.51 -8.55
CA GLU A 220 -20.77 -2.74 -9.78
C GLU A 220 -19.51 -2.05 -10.30
N LEU A 221 -18.56 -1.79 -9.39
CA LEU A 221 -17.28 -1.15 -9.66
C LEU A 221 -16.15 -1.85 -8.91
N ILE A 222 -15.10 -2.20 -9.64
CA ILE A 222 -13.85 -2.75 -9.12
C ILE A 222 -12.74 -1.74 -9.40
N ILE A 223 -12.04 -1.29 -8.35
CA ILE A 223 -10.86 -0.44 -8.45
C ILE A 223 -9.65 -1.24 -7.92
N SER A 224 -8.72 -1.59 -8.81
CA SER A 224 -7.48 -2.29 -8.46
C SER A 224 -6.30 -1.35 -8.58
N LEU A 225 -5.60 -1.11 -7.47
CA LEU A 225 -4.40 -0.27 -7.48
C LEU A 225 -3.17 -1.10 -7.88
N HIS A 226 -2.39 -0.53 -8.78
CA HIS A 226 -1.16 -1.09 -9.34
C HIS A 226 -0.08 -0.01 -9.45
N ALA A 227 1.14 -0.40 -9.85
CA ALA A 227 2.26 0.51 -10.12
C ALA A 227 3.26 -0.11 -11.11
N PRO A 228 4.07 0.69 -11.85
CA PRO A 228 4.28 2.12 -11.71
C PRO A 228 3.81 2.93 -12.93
N LEU A 229 2.81 2.45 -13.69
CA LEU A 229 2.56 3.00 -15.03
C LEU A 229 2.00 4.44 -15.06
N GLY A 230 1.54 4.96 -13.92
CA GLY A 230 1.11 6.36 -13.80
C GLY A 230 -0.07 6.70 -14.69
N CYS A 231 -1.15 5.92 -14.63
CA CYS A 231 -2.34 6.15 -15.44
C CYS A 231 -3.62 5.61 -14.76
N VAL A 232 -4.77 6.06 -15.25
CA VAL A 232 -6.07 5.47 -14.93
C VAL A 232 -6.45 4.57 -16.10
N ASN A 233 -6.17 3.28 -15.99
CA ASN A 233 -6.57 2.32 -17.02
C ASN A 233 -7.99 1.82 -16.78
N ILE A 234 -8.83 1.87 -17.82
CA ILE A 234 -10.25 1.54 -17.74
C ILE A 234 -10.59 0.30 -18.58
N SER A 235 -11.54 -0.50 -18.10
CA SER A 235 -12.11 -1.63 -18.84
C SER A 235 -13.61 -1.77 -18.51
N GLY A 236 -14.38 -2.31 -19.46
CA GLY A 236 -15.83 -2.35 -19.35
C GLY A 236 -16.45 -0.93 -19.34
N PRO A 237 -17.64 -0.75 -18.77
CA PRO A 237 -18.39 0.51 -18.83
C PRO A 237 -17.90 1.57 -17.82
N SER A 238 -16.60 1.68 -17.56
CA SER A 238 -16.03 2.50 -16.47
C SER A 238 -15.57 3.91 -16.86
N HIS A 239 -15.88 4.39 -18.09
CA HIS A 239 -15.39 5.68 -18.60
C HIS A 239 -15.72 6.89 -17.70
N GLU A 240 -16.96 7.00 -17.21
CA GLU A 240 -17.35 8.17 -16.42
C GLU A 240 -16.58 8.24 -15.09
N THR A 241 -16.54 7.12 -14.38
CA THR A 241 -15.78 6.99 -13.13
C THR A 241 -14.28 7.18 -13.37
N GLY A 242 -13.75 6.60 -14.44
CA GLY A 242 -12.35 6.76 -14.85
C GLY A 242 -11.99 8.22 -15.13
N LYS A 243 -12.82 8.98 -15.85
CA LYS A 243 -12.62 10.41 -16.10
C LYS A 243 -12.59 11.23 -14.81
N ARG A 244 -13.46 10.91 -13.84
CA ARG A 244 -13.45 11.58 -12.53
C ARG A 244 -12.17 11.29 -11.75
N ILE A 245 -11.77 10.01 -11.65
CA ILE A 245 -10.52 9.62 -10.99
C ILE A 245 -9.31 10.24 -11.68
N SER A 246 -9.27 10.25 -13.02
CA SER A 246 -8.20 10.89 -13.80
C SER A 246 -8.07 12.38 -13.47
N ARG A 247 -9.19 13.12 -13.39
CA ARG A 247 -9.19 14.54 -13.01
C ARG A 247 -8.65 14.77 -11.59
N LEU A 248 -9.09 13.97 -10.62
CA LEU A 248 -8.70 14.12 -9.21
C LEU A 248 -7.25 13.71 -8.93
N THR A 249 -6.77 12.69 -9.65
CA THR A 249 -5.39 12.21 -9.52
C THR A 249 -4.39 13.04 -10.34
N GLY A 250 -4.85 13.62 -11.44
CA GLY A 250 -4.01 14.22 -12.48
C GLY A 250 -3.33 13.18 -13.38
N LEU A 251 -3.71 11.91 -13.29
CA LEU A 251 -3.14 10.83 -14.11
C LEU A 251 -3.90 10.70 -15.44
N PRO A 252 -3.21 10.41 -16.55
CA PRO A 252 -3.86 10.23 -17.86
C PRO A 252 -4.81 9.03 -17.85
N LEU A 253 -5.98 9.20 -18.45
CA LEU A 253 -6.93 8.11 -18.71
C LEU A 253 -6.44 7.26 -19.90
N LYS A 254 -6.49 5.93 -19.78
CA LYS A 254 -6.08 5.00 -20.84
C LYS A 254 -7.06 3.83 -20.98
N GLU A 255 -7.46 3.52 -22.21
CA GLU A 255 -8.22 2.30 -22.51
C GLU A 255 -7.27 1.12 -22.75
N ASP A 256 -6.15 1.39 -23.42
CA ASP A 256 -5.10 0.41 -23.69
C ASP A 256 -3.83 0.71 -22.89
N ILE A 257 -3.23 -0.34 -22.34
CA ILE A 257 -1.96 -0.28 -21.61
C ILE A 257 -0.74 -0.53 -22.53
N GLY A 258 -0.99 -0.83 -23.81
CA GLY A 258 0.01 -0.91 -24.88
C GLY A 258 0.55 -2.31 -25.15
N TYR A 259 -0.03 -3.35 -24.55
CA TYR A 259 0.33 -4.75 -24.79
C TYR A 259 -0.79 -5.70 -24.34
N PRO A 260 -0.91 -6.91 -24.92
CA PRO A 260 -1.96 -7.85 -24.54
C PRO A 260 -1.75 -8.39 -23.12
N THR A 261 -2.85 -8.55 -22.39
CA THR A 261 -2.87 -9.08 -21.01
C THR A 261 -3.79 -10.29 -20.86
N PRO A 262 -3.50 -11.45 -21.51
CA PRO A 262 -4.34 -12.63 -21.40
C PRO A 262 -4.42 -13.12 -19.95
N GLY A 263 -5.61 -13.53 -19.50
CA GLY A 263 -5.83 -13.92 -18.11
C GLY A 263 -5.83 -12.77 -17.10
N SER A 264 -5.95 -11.51 -17.54
CA SER A 264 -6.04 -10.36 -16.64
C SER A 264 -7.43 -10.14 -16.08
N MET A 265 -7.49 -9.51 -14.91
CA MET A 265 -8.75 -9.15 -14.29
C MET A 265 -9.56 -8.16 -15.14
N GLY A 266 -8.90 -7.16 -15.73
CA GLY A 266 -9.55 -6.15 -16.58
C GLY A 266 -10.27 -6.78 -17.78
N ASN A 267 -9.66 -7.79 -18.41
CA ASN A 267 -10.30 -8.54 -19.48
C ASN A 267 -11.43 -9.43 -18.95
N TYR A 268 -11.18 -10.21 -17.89
CA TYR A 268 -12.14 -11.18 -17.36
C TYR A 268 -13.44 -10.53 -16.83
N TYR A 269 -13.32 -9.45 -16.03
CA TYR A 269 -14.49 -8.76 -15.47
C TYR A 269 -14.96 -7.59 -16.32
N GLY A 270 -14.03 -6.77 -16.81
CA GLY A 270 -14.36 -5.57 -17.58
C GLY A 270 -14.92 -5.91 -18.95
N VAL A 271 -14.15 -6.65 -19.75
CA VAL A 271 -14.49 -6.94 -21.15
C VAL A 271 -15.52 -8.06 -21.26
N GLU A 272 -15.27 -9.22 -20.64
CA GLU A 272 -16.15 -10.39 -20.83
C GLU A 272 -17.44 -10.35 -20.02
N ARG A 273 -17.44 -9.67 -18.86
CA ARG A 273 -18.58 -9.66 -17.92
C ARG A 273 -19.22 -8.29 -17.75
N ASN A 274 -18.75 -7.29 -18.49
CA ASN A 274 -19.33 -5.94 -18.50
C ASN A 274 -19.40 -5.28 -17.10
N VAL A 275 -18.42 -5.56 -16.24
CA VAL A 275 -18.29 -4.92 -14.92
C VAL A 275 -17.43 -3.66 -15.06
N GLN A 276 -17.71 -2.59 -14.31
CA GLN A 276 -16.82 -1.43 -14.33
C GLN A 276 -15.50 -1.80 -13.64
N VAL A 277 -14.39 -1.80 -14.39
CA VAL A 277 -13.06 -2.05 -13.83
C VAL A 277 -12.17 -0.84 -14.09
N ILE A 278 -11.49 -0.41 -13.03
CA ILE A 278 -10.47 0.63 -13.08
C ILE A 278 -9.18 0.06 -12.50
N THR A 279 -8.15 -0.03 -13.32
CA THR A 279 -6.78 -0.32 -12.91
C THR A 279 -6.09 1.02 -12.66
N LEU A 280 -5.98 1.42 -11.40
CA LEU A 280 -5.35 2.68 -11.00
C LEU A 280 -3.85 2.46 -10.83
N GLU A 281 -3.09 2.81 -11.86
CA GLU A 281 -1.63 2.67 -11.91
C GLU A 281 -0.97 3.91 -11.29
N LEU A 282 -0.42 3.78 -10.09
CA LEU A 282 0.36 4.82 -9.44
C LEU A 282 1.69 5.01 -10.19
N PRO A 283 2.32 6.20 -10.17
CA PRO A 283 3.58 6.44 -10.87
C PRO A 283 4.81 5.87 -10.14
N ASN A 284 4.67 5.50 -8.86
CA ASN A 284 5.77 5.05 -8.01
C ASN A 284 5.47 3.67 -7.43
N GLN A 285 6.51 2.86 -7.22
CA GLN A 285 6.39 1.53 -6.60
C GLN A 285 6.16 1.56 -5.09
N ARG A 286 6.54 2.65 -4.41
CA ARG A 286 6.43 2.81 -2.95
C ARG A 286 5.79 4.15 -2.59
N GLY A 287 5.28 4.27 -1.37
CA GLY A 287 4.68 5.49 -0.84
C GLY A 287 3.16 5.52 -1.00
N CYS A 288 2.50 6.29 -0.13
CA CYS A 288 1.06 6.54 -0.19
C CYS A 288 0.75 7.77 -1.05
N SER A 289 -0.25 7.69 -1.94
CA SER A 289 -0.67 8.82 -2.77
C SER A 289 -1.93 9.50 -2.24
N GLN A 290 -1.77 10.70 -1.66
CA GLN A 290 -2.90 11.48 -1.14
C GLN A 290 -3.95 11.80 -2.21
N ARG A 291 -3.53 12.12 -3.43
CA ARG A 291 -4.46 12.37 -4.55
C ARG A 291 -5.27 11.12 -4.92
N CYS A 292 -4.65 9.94 -4.86
CA CYS A 292 -5.36 8.68 -5.09
C CYS A 292 -6.34 8.39 -3.95
N VAL A 293 -5.96 8.62 -2.68
CA VAL A 293 -6.89 8.50 -1.54
C VAL A 293 -8.11 9.41 -1.73
N THR A 294 -7.91 10.67 -2.11
CA THR A 294 -9.00 11.60 -2.39
C THR A 294 -9.90 11.10 -3.54
N ALA A 295 -9.31 10.62 -4.64
CA ALA A 295 -10.06 10.08 -5.77
C ALA A 295 -10.84 8.80 -5.41
N LEU A 296 -10.29 7.95 -4.54
CA LEU A 296 -10.98 6.77 -4.04
C LEU A 296 -12.17 7.15 -3.16
N LEU A 297 -12.02 8.10 -2.24
CA LEU A 297 -13.14 8.58 -1.42
C LEU A 297 -14.26 9.18 -2.27
N ASP A 298 -13.93 9.94 -3.31
CA ASP A 298 -14.90 10.45 -4.29
C ASP A 298 -15.65 9.31 -5.02
N ALA A 299 -14.90 8.30 -5.52
CA ALA A 299 -15.51 7.12 -6.16
C ALA A 299 -16.40 6.30 -5.20
N LEU A 300 -16.13 6.41 -3.90
CA LEU A 300 -16.91 5.83 -2.80
C LEU A 300 -18.01 6.76 -2.28
N SER A 301 -18.22 7.92 -2.91
CA SER A 301 -19.23 8.92 -2.51
C SER A 301 -19.09 9.39 -1.05
N LEU A 302 -17.86 9.43 -0.55
CA LEU A 302 -17.53 9.86 0.80
C LEU A 302 -16.76 11.19 0.75
N PRO A 303 -17.10 12.16 1.63
CA PRO A 303 -16.34 13.40 1.72
C PRO A 303 -14.93 13.14 2.26
N PHE A 304 -13.94 13.90 1.81
CA PHE A 304 -12.65 13.91 2.47
C PHE A 304 -12.77 14.65 3.81
N LYS A 305 -12.81 13.92 4.92
CA LYS A 305 -12.67 14.50 6.26
C LYS A 305 -11.19 14.68 6.54
N SER A 306 -10.66 15.90 6.37
CA SER A 306 -9.34 16.23 6.91
C SER A 306 -9.32 15.87 8.39
N ALA A 307 -8.31 15.12 8.84
CA ALA A 307 -8.13 14.83 10.25
C ALA A 307 -8.29 16.13 11.06
N LYS A 308 -9.12 16.08 12.11
CA LYS A 308 -9.37 17.22 13.00
C LYS A 308 -8.02 17.78 13.45
N SER A 309 -7.73 19.01 13.05
CA SER A 309 -6.71 19.86 13.66
C SER A 309 -7.16 20.18 15.08
N SER A 310 -6.88 19.28 16.02
CA SER A 310 -6.92 19.62 17.45
C SER A 310 -5.64 20.39 17.78
N VAL A 311 -5.58 21.64 17.35
CA VAL A 311 -4.77 22.66 18.03
C VAL A 311 -5.76 23.68 18.53
N ASP A 312 -6.03 23.56 19.83
CA ASP A 312 -6.85 24.45 20.62
C ASP A 312 -6.12 25.81 20.71
N THR A 313 -6.35 26.70 19.74
CA THR A 313 -5.88 28.09 19.80
C THR A 313 -6.81 28.89 20.70
N LYS A 314 -6.82 28.57 22.00
CA LYS A 314 -7.30 29.47 23.03
C LYS A 314 -6.22 29.69 24.08
N LYS A 315 -5.86 30.98 24.21
CA LYS A 315 -5.01 31.63 25.22
C LYS A 315 -3.51 31.63 24.95
N ILE A 316 -3.07 32.66 24.24
CA ILE A 316 -1.97 33.50 24.73
C ILE A 316 -2.46 34.95 24.59
N ASP A 317 -3.16 35.41 25.63
CA ASP A 317 -3.32 36.84 25.90
C ASP A 317 -2.33 37.13 27.04
N VAL A 318 -1.14 37.60 26.67
CA VAL A 318 -0.15 38.12 27.62
C VAL A 318 0.17 39.54 27.17
N THR A 319 -0.57 40.45 27.80
CA THR A 319 -0.14 41.78 28.23
C THR A 319 1.34 42.10 27.94
N GLN A 320 1.58 43.01 26.99
CA GLN A 320 2.69 43.95 27.11
C GLN A 320 2.13 45.36 27.26
N LYS A 321 2.05 45.78 28.53
CA LYS A 321 1.99 47.17 28.93
C LYS A 321 3.36 47.46 29.55
N GLN A 322 4.15 48.34 28.91
CA GLN A 322 4.88 49.47 29.51
C GLN A 322 6.24 49.78 28.87
N GLY A 323 6.45 51.08 28.66
CA GLY A 323 7.73 51.77 28.48
C GLY A 323 8.03 52.06 27.01
N GLY A 324 8.07 53.29 26.50
CA GLY A 324 8.17 54.61 27.10
C GLY A 324 8.98 55.51 26.15
N ALA A 325 8.80 56.83 26.31
CA ALA A 325 9.60 57.92 25.74
C ALA A 325 9.34 58.33 24.28
N GLY A 326 8.41 59.28 24.14
CA GLY A 326 8.58 60.37 23.17
C GLY A 326 9.62 61.38 23.67
N ARG A 327 10.44 61.90 22.76
CA ARG A 327 11.17 63.16 22.90
C ARG A 327 11.24 63.82 21.51
N LYS A 328 10.71 65.05 21.49
CA LYS A 328 11.04 66.23 20.67
C LYS A 328 11.41 66.03 19.21
#